data_AF-A0A6P1AM05-F1
#
_entry.id   AF-A0A6P1AM05-F1
#
_cell.length_a   1.000
_cell.length_b   1.000
_cell.length_c   1.000
_cell.angle_alpha   90.00
_cell.angle_beta   90.00
_cell.angle_gamma   90.00
#
_symmetry.space_group_name_H-M   'P 1'
#
loop_
_entity.id
_entity.type
_entity.pdbx_description
1 polymer ?
#
loop_
_entity_poly.entity_id
_entity_poly.type
_entity_poly.pdbx_seq_one_letter_code
_entity_poly.pdbx_strand_id
1 'polypeptide(L)'
;MFSKWITPLTLTFLVTSFISPVNAKQEVPSDITDVCKDSISEGRRRLNDIRNMSVVEDYWIRIQSTDYTNVPSSNLWSYIYVIQGKGVRDLFFSPVFMKSISTDIIEQCQSASLVRFGLYASGVNEVYGLMPSGEVRQFRCLDSSSGWGTRTPNWGENWC
;
A
#
# COMPACT_ATOMS: atom_id res chain seq x y z
N MET A 1 4.94 -72.22 35.25
CA MET A 1 5.02 -72.07 33.77
C MET A 1 5.27 -70.60 33.47
N PHE A 2 6.51 -70.27 33.14
CA PHE A 2 6.93 -68.95 32.66
C PHE A 2 6.73 -68.89 31.15
N SER A 3 6.28 -67.77 30.61
CA SER A 3 7.00 -67.11 29.51
C SER A 3 6.41 -65.72 29.23
N LYS A 4 7.24 -64.70 29.47
CA LYS A 4 7.04 -63.31 29.06
C LYS A 4 7.50 -63.18 27.61
N TRP A 5 6.78 -62.42 26.79
CA TRP A 5 7.33 -61.87 25.55
C TRP A 5 7.25 -60.35 25.56
N ILE A 6 8.34 -59.78 25.06
CA ILE A 6 8.83 -58.42 25.21
C ILE A 6 8.33 -57.61 24.01
N THR A 7 7.74 -56.44 24.23
CA THR A 7 7.37 -55.49 23.17
C THR A 7 8.61 -54.72 22.68
N PRO A 8 8.80 -54.53 21.36
CA PRO A 8 9.89 -53.71 20.86
C PRO A 8 9.55 -52.22 20.97
N LEU A 9 10.46 -51.47 21.59
CA LEU A 9 10.40 -50.01 21.71
C LEU A 9 10.88 -49.41 20.38
N THR A 10 9.97 -48.84 19.59
CA THR A 10 10.32 -48.14 18.34
C THR A 10 10.80 -46.73 18.66
N LEU A 11 12.10 -46.49 18.43
CA LEU A 11 12.76 -45.20 18.58
C LEU A 11 12.26 -44.23 17.50
N THR A 12 11.43 -43.26 17.88
CA THR A 12 10.91 -42.24 16.95
C THR A 12 11.92 -41.09 16.84
N PHE A 13 12.59 -40.97 15.69
CA PHE A 13 13.41 -39.80 15.36
C PHE A 13 12.49 -38.60 15.08
N LEU A 14 12.45 -37.65 16.00
CA LEU A 14 11.81 -36.34 15.81
C LEU A 14 12.70 -35.49 14.91
N VAL A 15 12.37 -35.42 13.61
CA VAL A 15 12.95 -34.45 12.67
C VAL A 15 12.29 -33.10 12.96
N THR A 16 12.94 -32.25 13.75
CA THR A 16 12.50 -30.86 13.92
C THR A 16 12.90 -30.05 12.69
N SER A 17 11.98 -29.94 11.73
CA SER A 17 12.11 -28.99 10.63
C SER A 17 12.14 -27.58 11.18
N PHE A 18 13.29 -26.93 11.09
CA PHE A 18 13.43 -25.49 11.31
C PHE A 18 12.68 -24.76 10.19
N ILE A 19 11.42 -24.41 10.44
CA ILE A 19 10.68 -23.47 9.60
C ILE A 19 11.33 -22.11 9.84
N SER A 20 12.22 -21.69 8.94
CA SER A 20 12.74 -20.32 8.98
C SER A 20 11.58 -19.36 8.77
N PRO A 21 11.49 -18.25 9.52
CA PRO A 21 10.47 -17.25 9.27
C PRO A 21 10.72 -16.66 7.87
N VAL A 22 9.75 -16.85 6.97
CA VAL A 22 9.70 -16.12 5.71
C VAL A 22 9.50 -14.65 6.06
N ASN A 23 10.59 -13.89 6.08
CA ASN A 23 10.52 -12.45 5.91
C ASN A 23 10.28 -12.19 4.42
N ALA A 24 9.00 -12.11 4.04
CA ALA A 24 8.61 -11.67 2.71
C ALA A 24 9.18 -10.25 2.51
N LYS A 25 10.22 -10.12 1.68
CA LYS A 25 10.73 -8.80 1.28
C LYS A 25 9.63 -8.10 0.51
N GLN A 26 9.29 -6.89 0.93
CA GLN A 26 8.36 -6.05 0.20
C GLN A 26 8.91 -5.78 -1.21
N GLU A 27 8.09 -6.04 -2.23
CA GLU A 27 8.44 -5.76 -3.62
C GLU A 27 8.42 -4.25 -3.84
N VAL A 28 9.48 -3.73 -4.47
CA VAL A 28 9.68 -2.31 -4.76
C VAL A 28 10.01 -2.20 -6.24
N PRO A 29 9.56 -1.14 -6.95
CA PRO A 29 9.96 -0.92 -8.34
C PRO A 29 11.48 -0.99 -8.51
N SER A 30 11.95 -1.67 -9.55
CA SER A 30 13.38 -1.90 -9.78
C SER A 30 14.15 -0.65 -10.23
N ASP A 31 13.44 0.42 -10.59
CA ASP A 31 13.93 1.64 -11.23
C ASP A 31 13.79 2.90 -10.37
N ILE A 32 13.70 2.75 -9.04
CA ILE A 32 13.65 3.90 -8.13
C ILE A 32 14.97 4.67 -8.13
N THR A 33 14.92 5.89 -8.67
CA THR A 33 16.01 6.86 -8.66
C THR A 33 16.16 7.55 -7.30
N ASP A 34 17.29 8.19 -7.05
CA ASP A 34 17.49 8.97 -5.81
C ASP A 34 16.54 10.18 -5.76
N VAL A 35 16.26 10.81 -6.90
CA VAL A 35 15.29 11.92 -7.00
C VAL A 35 13.89 11.47 -6.57
N CYS A 36 13.48 10.24 -6.94
CA CYS A 36 12.22 9.67 -6.46
C CYS A 36 12.22 9.46 -4.94
N LYS A 37 13.31 8.93 -4.38
CA LYS A 37 13.45 8.73 -2.91
C LYS A 37 13.40 10.05 -2.15
N ASP A 38 14.02 11.10 -2.70
CA ASP A 38 14.02 12.43 -2.12
C ASP A 38 12.60 13.02 -2.13
N SER A 39 11.87 12.89 -3.25
CA SER A 39 10.48 13.33 -3.34
C SER A 39 9.56 12.62 -2.35
N ILE A 40 9.75 11.31 -2.17
CA ILE A 40 9.05 10.50 -1.17
C ILE A 40 9.38 10.97 0.26
N SER A 41 10.65 11.22 0.53
CA SER A 41 11.12 11.65 1.85
C SER A 41 10.58 13.05 2.18
N GLU A 42 10.55 13.94 1.20
CA GLU A 42 9.98 15.27 1.33
C GLU A 42 8.46 15.22 1.55
N GLY A 43 7.73 14.37 0.83
CA GLY A 43 6.31 14.12 1.09
C GLY A 43 6.04 13.66 2.53
N ARG A 44 6.84 12.70 3.02
CA ARG A 44 6.78 12.26 4.43
C ARG A 44 7.08 13.39 5.41
N ARG A 45 8.12 14.20 5.15
CA ARG A 45 8.49 15.33 6.00
C ARG A 45 7.33 16.32 6.11
N ARG A 46 6.75 16.72 4.97
CA ARG A 46 5.60 17.62 4.89
C ARG A 46 4.38 17.08 5.62
N LEU A 47 4.11 15.77 5.54
CA LEU A 47 3.05 15.12 6.33
C LEU A 47 3.36 15.20 7.83
N ASN A 48 4.57 14.89 8.26
CA ASN A 48 4.96 14.95 9.67
C ASN A 48 5.00 16.38 10.26
N ASP A 49 5.08 17.41 9.42
CA ASP A 49 4.97 18.82 9.85
C ASP A 49 3.54 19.18 10.29
N ILE A 50 2.53 18.39 9.93
CA ILE A 50 1.16 18.59 10.40
C ILE A 50 1.08 18.23 11.88
N ARG A 51 0.62 19.20 12.68
CA ARG A 51 0.52 19.04 14.13
C ARG A 51 -0.31 17.81 14.51
N ASN A 52 0.20 17.01 15.44
CA ASN A 52 -0.44 15.78 15.95
C ASN A 52 -0.72 14.74 14.85
N MET A 53 0.13 14.65 13.83
CA MET A 53 0.10 13.61 12.81
C MET A 53 1.47 12.95 12.66
N SER A 54 1.49 11.69 12.25
CA SER A 54 2.72 10.98 11.89
C SER A 54 2.46 9.97 10.78
N VAL A 55 3.38 9.84 9.84
CA VAL A 55 3.47 8.69 8.93
C VAL A 55 4.09 7.51 9.70
N VAL A 56 3.33 6.44 9.92
CA VAL A 56 3.79 5.24 10.65
C VAL A 56 4.37 4.18 9.74
N GLU A 57 3.85 4.09 8.53
CA GLU A 57 4.33 3.16 7.51
C GLU A 57 4.26 3.86 6.17
N ASP A 58 5.13 3.45 5.26
CA ASP A 58 5.08 3.85 3.87
C ASP A 58 5.62 2.72 3.03
N TYR A 59 5.07 2.53 1.84
CA TYR A 59 5.54 1.45 0.99
C TYR A 59 4.95 1.48 -0.42
N TRP A 60 5.55 0.66 -1.28
CA TRP A 60 5.10 0.35 -2.61
C TRP A 60 4.16 -0.86 -2.63
N ILE A 61 3.10 -0.77 -3.43
CA ILE A 61 2.28 -1.91 -3.86
C ILE A 61 2.22 -1.90 -5.38
N ARG A 62 2.36 -3.08 -5.97
CA ARG A 62 2.08 -3.29 -7.39
C ARG A 62 0.58 -3.27 -7.64
N ILE A 63 0.12 -2.39 -8.51
CA ILE A 63 -1.28 -2.31 -8.93
C ILE A 63 -1.60 -3.58 -9.72
N GLN A 64 -2.61 -4.33 -9.28
CA GLN A 64 -3.07 -5.53 -9.96
C GLN A 64 -4.19 -5.20 -10.93
N SER A 65 -4.33 -6.02 -11.98
CA SER A 65 -5.42 -5.87 -12.96
C SER A 65 -6.82 -6.08 -12.36
N THR A 66 -6.90 -6.61 -11.14
CA THR A 66 -8.14 -6.78 -10.37
C THR A 66 -8.53 -5.54 -9.57
N ASP A 67 -7.59 -4.62 -9.34
CA ASP A 67 -7.80 -3.45 -8.48
C ASP A 67 -8.59 -2.36 -9.22
N TYR A 68 -8.35 -2.24 -10.53
CA TYR A 68 -8.95 -1.23 -11.40
C TYR A 68 -9.19 -1.78 -12.81
N THR A 69 -10.25 -1.31 -13.46
CA THR A 69 -10.43 -1.43 -14.91
C THR A 69 -9.82 -0.21 -15.60
N ASN A 70 -9.38 -0.39 -16.86
CA ASN A 70 -8.81 0.68 -17.69
C ASN A 70 -7.58 1.38 -17.09
N VAL A 71 -6.73 0.62 -16.38
CA VAL A 71 -5.45 1.13 -15.88
C VAL A 71 -4.58 1.57 -17.06
N PRO A 72 -3.94 2.75 -17.00
CA PRO A 72 -2.94 3.13 -17.99
C PRO A 72 -1.87 2.04 -18.14
N SER A 73 -1.45 1.77 -19.37
CA SER A 73 -0.53 0.65 -19.68
C SER A 73 0.89 0.83 -19.14
N SER A 74 1.23 2.01 -18.62
CA SER A 74 2.51 2.34 -18.01
C SER A 74 2.39 2.46 -16.48
N ASN A 75 3.44 2.05 -15.77
CA ASN A 75 3.72 2.43 -14.38
C ASN A 75 2.74 1.84 -13.34
N LEU A 76 2.72 0.53 -13.17
CA LEU A 76 1.75 -0.17 -12.32
C LEU A 76 2.12 -0.18 -10.82
N TRP A 77 2.50 0.96 -10.26
CA TRP A 77 2.80 1.05 -8.83
C TRP A 77 2.01 2.14 -8.11
N SER A 78 1.58 1.78 -6.91
CA SER A 78 1.00 2.66 -5.91
C SER A 78 2.04 2.90 -4.84
N TYR A 79 2.28 4.16 -4.49
CA TYR A 79 3.01 4.49 -3.27
C TYR A 79 2.04 4.90 -2.16
N ILE A 80 2.22 4.38 -0.95
CA ILE A 80 1.25 4.51 0.14
C ILE A 80 1.93 5.17 1.32
N TYR A 81 1.28 6.20 1.87
CA TYR A 81 1.54 6.70 3.22
C TYR A 81 0.44 6.21 4.16
N VAL A 82 0.82 5.48 5.20
CA VAL A 82 -0.06 5.12 6.31
C VAL A 82 0.15 6.13 7.43
N ILE A 83 -0.91 6.86 7.75
CA ILE A 83 -0.87 8.02 8.65
C ILE A 83 -1.75 7.78 9.88
N GLN A 84 -1.36 8.38 10.99
CA GLN A 84 -2.14 8.35 12.22
C GLN A 84 -2.08 9.69 12.94
N GLY A 85 -2.95 9.84 13.93
CA GLY A 85 -3.00 11.00 14.82
C GLY A 85 -4.19 11.92 14.56
N LYS A 86 -4.36 12.92 15.43
CA LYS A 86 -5.52 13.84 15.39
C LYS A 86 -5.46 14.79 14.19
N GLY A 87 -4.27 15.07 13.66
CA GLY A 87 -4.07 15.94 12.49
C GLY A 87 -4.50 15.34 11.16
N VAL A 88 -4.78 14.02 11.10
CA VAL A 88 -5.23 13.36 9.85
C VAL A 88 -6.52 13.98 9.30
N ARG A 89 -7.42 14.42 10.19
CA ARG A 89 -8.64 15.11 9.78
C ARG A 89 -8.33 16.38 8.98
N ASP A 90 -7.36 17.17 9.43
CA ASP A 90 -6.98 18.42 8.77
C ASP A 90 -6.32 18.14 7.41
N LEU A 91 -5.55 17.04 7.31
CA LEU A 91 -5.03 16.55 6.03
C LEU A 91 -6.17 16.21 5.06
N PHE A 92 -7.16 15.42 5.49
CA PHE A 92 -8.24 14.96 4.60
C PHE A 92 -9.17 16.11 4.18
N PHE A 93 -9.22 17.21 4.94
CA PHE A 93 -9.87 18.45 4.51
C PHE A 93 -9.00 19.33 3.58
N SER A 94 -7.79 18.90 3.23
CA SER A 94 -6.85 19.66 2.39
C SER A 94 -6.47 18.89 1.11
N PRO A 95 -7.41 18.75 0.15
CA PRO A 95 -7.14 18.02 -1.09
C PRO A 95 -6.02 18.65 -1.93
N VAL A 96 -5.84 19.96 -1.84
CA VAL A 96 -4.75 20.68 -2.53
C VAL A 96 -3.38 20.23 -2.02
N PHE A 97 -3.24 20.02 -0.71
CA PHE A 97 -1.97 19.59 -0.11
C PHE A 97 -1.63 18.14 -0.50
N MET A 98 -2.60 17.23 -0.41
CA MET A 98 -2.41 15.84 -0.85
C MET A 98 -2.14 15.75 -2.36
N LYS A 99 -2.84 16.54 -3.18
CA LYS A 99 -2.58 16.62 -4.62
C LYS A 99 -1.15 17.07 -4.91
N SER A 100 -0.65 18.09 -4.21
CA SER A 100 0.72 18.58 -4.38
C SER A 100 1.75 17.48 -4.09
N ILE A 101 1.67 16.82 -2.93
CA ILE A 101 2.60 15.72 -2.59
C ILE A 101 2.54 14.61 -3.64
N SER A 102 1.33 14.26 -4.07
CA SER A 102 1.12 13.19 -5.07
C SER A 102 1.69 13.57 -6.43
N THR A 103 1.56 14.84 -6.82
CA THR A 103 2.11 15.36 -8.07
C THR A 103 3.63 15.27 -8.05
N ASP A 104 4.26 15.76 -6.97
CA ASP A 104 5.72 15.70 -6.81
C ASP A 104 6.22 14.25 -6.93
N ILE A 105 5.59 13.30 -6.23
CA ILE A 105 5.98 11.88 -6.29
C ILE A 105 5.76 11.29 -7.69
N ILE A 106 4.59 11.49 -8.31
CA ILE A 106 4.30 10.90 -9.63
C ILE A 106 5.22 11.47 -10.72
N GLU A 107 5.57 12.76 -10.64
CA GLU A 107 6.48 13.39 -11.60
C GLU A 107 7.92 12.90 -11.45
N GLN A 108 8.39 12.68 -10.20
CA GLN A 108 9.77 12.28 -9.92
C GLN A 108 9.98 10.75 -9.88
N CYS A 109 8.92 9.98 -9.64
CA CYS A 109 8.92 8.54 -9.60
C CYS A 109 8.18 7.99 -10.81
N GLN A 110 8.90 7.77 -11.92
CA GLN A 110 8.28 7.29 -13.17
C GLN A 110 7.45 6.02 -12.97
N SER A 111 7.83 5.13 -12.05
CA SER A 111 7.10 3.89 -11.77
C SER A 111 5.74 4.10 -11.08
N ALA A 112 5.50 5.26 -10.43
CA ALA A 112 4.27 5.56 -9.69
C ALA A 112 3.14 6.02 -10.61
N SER A 113 1.99 5.35 -10.54
CA SER A 113 0.74 5.84 -11.16
C SER A 113 -0.23 6.47 -10.17
N LEU A 114 -0.11 6.16 -8.88
CA LEU A 114 -0.93 6.78 -7.85
C LEU A 114 -0.23 6.84 -6.50
N VAL A 115 -0.70 7.77 -5.66
CA VAL A 115 -0.33 7.90 -4.26
C VAL A 115 -1.57 7.76 -3.40
N ARG A 116 -1.48 6.98 -2.32
CA ARG A 116 -2.56 6.75 -1.36
C ARG A 116 -2.18 7.28 0.02
N PHE A 117 -3.10 8.01 0.65
CA PHE A 117 -3.00 8.45 2.04
C PHE A 117 -4.01 7.65 2.85
N GLY A 118 -3.56 6.60 3.54
CA GLY A 118 -4.41 5.69 4.31
C GLY A 118 -4.37 5.99 5.80
N LEU A 119 -5.53 6.08 6.45
CA LEU A 119 -5.59 6.18 7.91
C LEU A 119 -5.30 4.82 8.55
N TYR A 120 -4.29 4.79 9.42
CA TYR A 120 -3.83 3.60 10.14
C TYR A 120 -4.98 2.86 10.82
N ALA A 121 -4.96 1.52 10.74
CA ALA A 121 -5.96 0.63 11.30
C ALA A 121 -7.41 0.94 10.87
N SER A 122 -7.60 1.44 9.64
CA SER A 122 -8.91 1.72 9.07
C SER A 122 -8.96 1.42 7.56
N GLY A 123 -10.16 1.39 6.99
CA GLY A 123 -10.36 1.35 5.53
C GLY A 123 -10.34 2.74 4.88
N VAL A 124 -10.27 3.82 5.66
CA VAL A 124 -10.39 5.19 5.15
C VAL A 124 -9.11 5.61 4.46
N ASN A 125 -9.23 6.13 3.25
CA ASN A 125 -8.09 6.54 2.46
C ASN A 125 -8.49 7.57 1.41
N GLU A 126 -7.50 8.35 0.98
CA GLU A 126 -7.59 9.27 -0.15
C GLU A 126 -6.58 8.85 -1.22
N VAL A 127 -6.99 8.87 -2.48
CA VAL A 127 -6.18 8.40 -3.61
C VAL A 127 -6.05 9.49 -4.66
N TYR A 128 -4.83 9.73 -5.11
CA TYR A 128 -4.50 10.65 -6.20
C TYR A 128 -3.72 9.89 -7.25
N GLY A 129 -4.21 9.88 -8.49
CA GLY A 129 -3.57 9.14 -9.57
C GLY A 129 -3.40 9.94 -10.84
N LEU A 130 -2.46 9.46 -11.66
CA LEU A 130 -2.13 10.00 -12.97
C LEU A 130 -3.23 9.65 -13.98
N MET A 131 -3.94 10.65 -14.48
CA MET A 131 -4.97 10.45 -15.49
C MET A 131 -4.35 10.30 -16.89
N PRO A 132 -5.07 9.72 -17.87
CA PRO A 132 -4.58 9.63 -19.26
C PRO A 132 -4.23 10.98 -19.90
N SER A 133 -4.77 12.09 -19.38
CA SER A 133 -4.41 13.46 -19.81
C SER A 133 -3.03 13.92 -19.31
N GLY A 134 -2.36 13.13 -18.46
CA GLY A 134 -1.13 13.51 -17.76
C GLY A 134 -1.36 14.31 -16.47
N GLU A 135 -2.60 14.64 -16.13
CA GLU A 135 -2.90 15.37 -14.89
C GLU A 135 -3.02 14.41 -13.70
N VAL A 136 -2.41 14.76 -12.56
CA VAL A 136 -2.67 14.10 -11.27
C VAL A 136 -3.98 14.63 -10.67
N ARG A 137 -4.92 13.74 -10.35
CA ARG A 137 -6.22 14.10 -9.77
C ARG A 137 -6.62 13.17 -8.64
N GLN A 138 -7.43 13.67 -7.71
CA GLN A 138 -8.10 12.83 -6.72
C GLN A 138 -9.04 11.87 -7.43
N PHE A 139 -8.98 10.59 -7.05
CA PHE A 139 -9.91 9.59 -7.52
C PHE A 139 -11.27 9.78 -6.87
N ARG A 140 -12.33 9.55 -7.63
CA ARG A 140 -13.70 9.66 -7.16
C ARG A 140 -13.98 8.58 -6.12
N CYS A 141 -14.39 9.01 -4.93
CA CYS A 141 -14.84 8.09 -3.90
C CYS A 141 -16.12 7.37 -4.33
N LEU A 142 -16.12 6.05 -4.24
CA LEU A 142 -17.26 5.18 -4.46
C LEU A 142 -17.72 4.65 -3.11
N ASP A 143 -19.02 4.75 -2.85
CA ASP A 143 -19.65 4.23 -1.65
C ASP A 143 -20.21 2.81 -1.84
N SER A 144 -20.78 2.24 -0.77
CA SER A 144 -21.41 0.91 -0.81
C SER A 144 -22.56 0.80 -1.83
N SER A 145 -23.27 1.90 -2.08
CA SER A 145 -24.36 1.95 -3.07
C SER A 145 -23.87 1.86 -4.51
N SER A 146 -22.58 2.12 -4.73
CA SER A 146 -21.92 2.09 -6.03
C SER A 146 -21.53 0.69 -6.50
N GLY A 147 -21.99 -0.37 -5.82
CA GLY A 147 -21.74 -1.77 -6.19
C GLY A 147 -20.49 -2.37 -5.56
N TRP A 148 -20.26 -2.11 -4.27
CA TRP A 148 -19.12 -2.69 -3.54
C TRP A 148 -19.12 -4.22 -3.68
N GLY A 149 -17.99 -4.78 -4.12
CA GLY A 149 -17.82 -6.22 -4.28
C GLY A 149 -18.51 -6.83 -5.51
N THR A 150 -19.27 -6.06 -6.29
CA THR A 150 -19.94 -6.54 -7.51
C THR A 150 -19.29 -6.01 -8.79
N ARG A 151 -18.45 -4.99 -8.69
CA ARG A 151 -17.62 -4.50 -9.80
C ARG A 151 -16.24 -4.04 -9.33
N THR A 152 -15.31 -4.01 -10.26
CA THR A 152 -14.01 -3.35 -10.10
C THR A 152 -14.15 -1.86 -10.41
N PRO A 153 -13.55 -0.95 -9.61
CA PRO A 153 -13.50 0.49 -9.91
C PRO A 153 -12.83 0.77 -11.25
N ASN A 154 -13.28 1.80 -11.96
CA ASN A 154 -12.52 2.32 -13.10
C ASN A 154 -11.30 3.10 -12.61
N TRP A 155 -10.28 3.22 -13.44
CA TRP A 155 -9.21 4.18 -13.21
C TRP A 155 -9.79 5.59 -13.00
N GLY A 156 -9.37 6.27 -11.93
CA GLY A 156 -10.00 7.53 -11.49
C GLY A 156 -11.12 7.36 -10.46
N GLU A 157 -11.41 6.13 -10.01
CA GLU A 157 -12.35 5.82 -8.93
C GLU A 157 -11.63 5.08 -7.79
N ASN A 158 -12.12 5.15 -6.56
CA ASN A 158 -11.57 4.38 -5.44
C ASN A 158 -12.66 4.08 -4.42
N TRP A 159 -12.57 2.92 -3.77
CA TRP A 159 -13.47 2.56 -2.68
C TRP A 159 -13.11 3.33 -1.40
N CYS A 160 -14.11 4.02 -0.85
CA CYS A 160 -14.12 4.56 0.49
C CYS A 160 -15.51 4.31 1.13
#